data_AF-A0A957Q6E4-F1
#
_entry.id   AF-A0A957Q6E4-F1
#
_cell.length_a   1.000
_cell.length_b   1.000
_cell.length_c   1.000
_cell.angle_alpha   90.00
_cell.angle_beta   90.00
_cell.angle_gamma   90.00
#
_symmetry.space_group_name_H-M   'P 1'
#
loop_
_entity.id
_entity.type
_entity.pdbx_description
1 polymer ?
#
loop_
_entity_poly.entity_id
_entity_poly.type
_entity_poly.pdbx_seq_one_letter_code
_entity_poly.pdbx_strand_id
1 'polypeptide(L)'
;MNGIELSRRFFDEHVYPILASEFTDLLPVLSAGLLGEGSEVLGFDDAISRDHNYSLRVVIWVADEQFAQVGQALQQRLLAAAPSHY
;
A
#
# COMPACT_ATOMS: atom_id res chain seq x y z
N MET A 1 -15.73 8.22 3.81
CA MET A 1 -14.62 7.32 3.48
C MET A 1 -13.90 7.00 4.75
N ASN A 2 -13.69 5.72 5.01
CA ASN A 2 -12.92 5.25 6.16
C ASN A 2 -11.47 4.96 5.71
N GLY A 3 -10.55 4.72 6.64
CA GLY A 3 -9.13 4.49 6.37
C GLY A 3 -8.86 3.25 5.51
N ILE A 4 -9.66 2.18 5.65
CA ILE A 4 -9.59 1.00 4.75
C ILE A 4 -9.92 1.39 3.32
N GLU A 5 -11.05 2.08 3.11
CA GLU A 5 -11.50 2.49 1.78
C GLU A 5 -10.49 3.46 1.15
N LEU A 6 -9.95 4.39 1.94
CA LEU A 6 -8.93 5.33 1.49
C LEU A 6 -7.65 4.61 1.05
N SER A 7 -7.18 3.63 1.84
CA SER A 7 -5.97 2.86 1.52
C SER A 7 -6.16 1.93 0.33
N ARG A 8 -7.36 1.34 0.18
CA ARG A 8 -7.73 0.55 -0.99
C ARG A 8 -7.71 1.41 -2.25
N ARG A 9 -8.32 2.58 -2.23
CA ARG A 9 -8.29 3.51 -3.37
C ARG A 9 -6.86 3.92 -3.71
N PHE A 10 -6.03 4.18 -2.70
CA PHE A 10 -4.63 4.51 -2.93
C PHE A 10 -3.88 3.37 -3.63
N PHE A 11 -4.13 2.13 -3.19
CA PHE A 11 -3.58 0.96 -3.87
C PHE A 11 -4.05 0.88 -5.33
N ASP A 12 -5.37 0.94 -5.56
CA ASP A 12 -5.97 0.77 -6.90
C ASP A 12 -5.55 1.89 -7.87
N GLU A 13 -5.46 3.14 -7.40
CA GLU A 13 -5.23 4.33 -8.23
C GLU A 13 -3.74 4.66 -8.43
N HIS A 14 -2.85 4.32 -7.48
CA HIS A 14 -1.45 4.73 -7.54
C HIS A 14 -0.46 3.56 -7.53
N VAL A 15 -0.68 2.54 -6.70
CA VAL A 15 0.29 1.47 -6.50
C VAL A 15 0.15 0.38 -7.56
N TYR A 16 -1.07 -0.09 -7.77
CA TYR A 16 -1.38 -1.15 -8.73
C TYR A 16 -0.98 -0.80 -10.18
N PRO A 17 -1.22 0.42 -10.71
CA PRO A 17 -0.80 0.76 -12.06
C PRO A 17 0.71 0.62 -12.26
N ILE A 18 1.52 1.05 -11.28
CA ILE A 18 2.99 0.92 -11.33
C ILE A 18 3.40 -0.55 -11.30
N LEU A 19 2.80 -1.35 -10.41
CA LEU A 19 3.07 -2.79 -10.35
C LEU A 19 2.72 -3.49 -11.67
N ALA A 20 1.58 -3.13 -12.27
CA ALA A 20 1.10 -3.73 -13.51
C ALA A 20 1.94 -3.35 -14.73
N SER A 21 2.49 -2.13 -14.77
CA SER A 21 3.27 -1.66 -15.91
C SER A 21 4.76 -1.94 -15.82
N GLU A 22 5.34 -1.92 -14.62
CA GLU A 22 6.80 -1.93 -14.42
C GLU A 22 7.30 -3.17 -13.66
N PHE A 23 6.43 -3.85 -12.90
CA PHE A 23 6.79 -5.01 -12.07
C PHE A 23 5.84 -6.20 -12.30
N THR A 24 5.45 -6.42 -13.57
CA THR A 24 4.44 -7.42 -13.94
C THR A 24 4.79 -8.83 -13.45
N ASP A 25 6.08 -9.18 -13.40
CA ASP A 25 6.55 -10.48 -12.92
C ASP A 25 6.34 -10.68 -11.41
N LEU A 26 6.21 -9.61 -10.64
CA LEU A 26 5.92 -9.68 -9.21
C LEU A 26 4.43 -9.84 -8.91
N LEU A 27 3.54 -9.34 -9.79
CA LEU A 27 2.10 -9.34 -9.54
C LEU A 27 1.52 -10.71 -9.16
N PRO A 28 1.92 -11.84 -9.77
CA PRO A 28 1.38 -13.16 -9.43
C PRO A 28 1.86 -13.70 -8.08
N VAL A 29 2.95 -13.15 -7.53
CA VAL A 29 3.65 -13.70 -6.37
C VAL A 29 3.71 -12.73 -5.18
N LEU A 30 3.32 -11.48 -5.36
CA LEU A 30 3.21 -10.50 -4.27
C LEU A 30 1.85 -10.59 -3.57
N SER A 31 1.81 -10.08 -2.36
CA SER A 31 0.56 -9.77 -1.66
C SER A 31 0.57 -8.30 -1.24
N ALA A 32 -0.58 -7.64 -1.24
CA ALA A 32 -0.72 -6.27 -0.77
C ALA A 32 -1.88 -6.14 0.22
N GLY A 33 -1.73 -5.28 1.22
CA GLY A 33 -2.78 -5.09 2.21
C GLY A 33 -2.43 -4.07 3.27
N LEU A 34 -3.30 -3.97 4.27
CA LEU A 34 -3.10 -3.17 5.46
C LEU A 34 -2.67 -4.10 6.61
N LEU A 35 -1.62 -3.69 7.34
CA LEU A 35 -1.17 -4.37 8.56
C LEU A 35 -0.90 -3.31 9.63
N GLY A 36 -1.27 -3.60 10.88
CA GLY A 36 -1.03 -2.73 12.03
C GLY A 36 -2.14 -2.84 13.08
N GLU A 37 -2.07 -2.02 14.11
CA GLU A 37 -3.01 -1.98 15.23
C GLU A 37 -3.96 -0.78 15.18
N GLY A 38 -3.95 -0.01 14.09
CA GLY A 38 -4.75 1.20 13.92
C GLY A 38 -6.24 0.92 13.77
N SER A 39 -7.08 1.93 14.08
CA SER A 39 -8.54 1.83 13.96
C SER A 39 -8.97 1.54 12.52
N GLU A 40 -8.18 1.95 11.53
CA GLU A 40 -8.35 1.60 10.14
C GLU A 40 -8.23 0.08 9.93
N VAL A 41 -7.25 -0.59 10.53
CA VAL A 41 -7.08 -2.05 10.34
C VAL A 41 -8.20 -2.83 11.02
N LEU A 42 -8.68 -2.35 12.17
CA LEU A 42 -9.71 -3.02 12.97
C LEU A 42 -11.15 -2.68 12.54
N GLY A 43 -11.32 -1.75 11.59
CA GLY A 43 -12.63 -1.29 11.12
C GLY A 43 -13.39 -0.41 12.13
N PHE A 44 -12.66 0.22 13.05
CA PHE A 44 -13.19 1.16 14.05
C PHE A 44 -13.04 2.62 13.64
N ASP A 45 -12.67 2.86 12.38
CA ASP A 45 -12.44 4.17 11.78
C ASP A 45 -13.75 4.89 11.42
N ASP A 46 -14.54 5.22 12.45
CA ASP A 46 -15.81 5.94 12.33
C ASP A 46 -15.62 7.49 12.39
N ALA A 47 -16.71 8.23 12.57
CA ALA A 47 -16.67 9.70 12.62
C ALA A 47 -15.97 10.26 13.87
N ILE A 48 -15.72 9.43 14.89
CA ILE A 48 -15.20 9.83 16.21
C ILE A 48 -13.72 9.43 16.33
N SER A 49 -13.30 8.29 15.78
CA SER A 49 -11.92 7.77 15.89
C SER A 49 -11.08 7.98 14.62
N ARG A 50 -10.65 9.23 14.40
CA ARG A 50 -9.75 9.62 13.28
C ARG A 50 -8.42 10.20 13.73
N ASP A 51 -8.16 10.26 15.03
CA ASP A 51 -7.00 10.93 15.63
C ASP A 51 -5.78 10.01 15.81
N HIS A 52 -5.92 8.70 15.55
CA HIS A 52 -4.84 7.71 15.59
C HIS A 52 -4.69 7.01 14.23
N ASN A 53 -3.49 7.06 13.64
CA ASN A 53 -3.09 6.31 12.43
C ASN A 53 -3.98 6.47 11.18
N TYR A 54 -4.62 7.62 11.02
CA TYR A 54 -5.39 7.99 9.82
C TYR A 54 -4.48 8.38 8.64
N SER A 55 -3.49 7.56 8.35
CA SER A 55 -2.53 7.76 7.27
C SER A 55 -2.70 6.73 6.17
N LEU A 56 -2.39 7.15 4.95
CA LEU A 56 -2.36 6.29 3.78
C LEU A 56 -1.27 5.25 3.93
N ARG A 57 -1.67 3.98 3.94
CA ARG A 57 -0.73 2.88 4.07
C ARG A 57 -1.07 1.76 3.10
N VAL A 58 -0.02 1.18 2.54
CA VAL A 58 -0.05 -0.15 1.96
C VAL A 58 1.20 -0.87 2.40
N VAL A 59 1.05 -2.16 2.70
CA VAL A 59 2.16 -3.08 2.90
C VAL A 59 2.18 -4.03 1.72
N ILE A 60 3.34 -4.16 1.09
CA ILE A 60 3.57 -5.10 -0.01
C ILE A 60 4.51 -6.18 0.51
N TRP A 61 4.06 -7.42 0.48
CA TRP A 61 4.87 -8.59 0.79
C TRP A 61 5.36 -9.21 -0.51
N VAL A 62 6.67 -9.42 -0.56
CA VAL A 62 7.38 -10.07 -1.66
C VAL A 62 8.26 -11.14 -1.03
N ALA A 63 8.34 -12.33 -1.64
CA ALA A 63 9.25 -13.37 -1.16
C ALA A 63 10.71 -12.92 -1.27
N ASP A 64 11.56 -13.41 -0.37
CA ASP A 64 12.92 -12.91 -0.16
C ASP A 64 13.76 -13.00 -1.44
N GLU A 65 13.58 -14.07 -2.23
CA GLU A 65 14.30 -14.28 -3.48
C GLU A 65 13.98 -13.20 -4.53
N GLN A 66 12.71 -12.81 -4.64
CA GLN A 66 12.27 -11.74 -5.54
C GLN A 66 12.66 -10.37 -4.97
N PHE A 67 12.56 -10.18 -3.65
CA PHE A 67 12.96 -8.93 -3.01
C PHE A 67 14.45 -8.64 -3.23
N ALA A 68 15.31 -9.65 -3.16
CA ALA A 68 16.73 -9.51 -3.44
C ALA A 68 17.03 -9.02 -4.86
N GLN A 69 16.14 -9.32 -5.83
CA GLN A 69 16.31 -8.94 -7.23
C GLN A 69 15.75 -7.55 -7.53
N VAL A 70 14.56 -7.23 -7.02
CA VAL A 70 13.80 -6.03 -7.44
C VAL A 70 13.26 -5.19 -6.29
N GLY A 71 13.42 -5.61 -5.04
CA GLY A 71 12.83 -4.97 -3.87
C GLY A 71 13.26 -3.51 -3.67
N GLN A 72 14.55 -3.21 -3.84
CA GLN A 72 15.05 -1.84 -3.72
C GLN A 72 14.51 -0.93 -4.83
N ALA A 73 14.49 -1.41 -6.08
CA ALA A 73 13.97 -0.66 -7.22
C ALA A 73 12.46 -0.40 -7.07
N LEU A 74 11.70 -1.41 -6.63
CA LEU A 74 10.29 -1.29 -6.32
C LEU A 74 10.04 -0.21 -5.26
N GLN A 75 10.76 -0.26 -4.14
CA GLN A 75 10.61 0.71 -3.05
C GLN A 75 10.90 2.13 -3.52
N GLN A 76 12.00 2.34 -4.24
CA GLN A 76 12.37 3.66 -4.76
C GLN A 76 11.33 4.18 -5.76
N ARG A 77 10.84 3.30 -6.64
CA ARG A 77 9.86 3.68 -7.66
C ARG A 77 8.52 4.08 -7.06
N LEU A 78 8.05 3.34 -6.05
CA LEU A 78 6.83 3.66 -5.33
C LEU A 78 6.96 4.96 -4.51
N LEU A 79 8.08 5.16 -3.83
CA LEU A 79 8.35 6.41 -3.10
C LEU A 79 8.43 7.62 -4.04
N ALA A 80 9.06 7.48 -5.20
CA ALA A 80 9.17 8.55 -6.19
C ALA A 80 7.82 8.92 -6.83
N ALA A 81 6.87 7.98 -6.90
CA ALA A 81 5.51 8.24 -7.38
C ALA A 81 4.49 8.54 -6.28
N ALA A 82 4.91 8.55 -5.02
CA ALA A 82 4.02 8.87 -3.94
C ALA A 82 3.44 10.28 -4.15
N PRO A 83 2.09 10.43 -4.18
CA PRO A 83 1.48 11.72 -4.35
C PRO A 83 1.80 12.61 -3.14
N SER A 84 2.01 13.91 -3.39
CA SER A 84 2.27 14.87 -2.31
C SER A 84 1.04 15.17 -1.45
N HIS A 85 -0.14 14.87 -1.99
CA HIS A 85 -1.46 15.05 -1.35
C HIS A 85 -2.40 13.97 -1.90
N TYR A 86 -3.28 13.44 -1.07
CA TYR A 86 -4.22 12.38 -1.45
C TYR A 86 -5.51 12.49 -0.64
#